data_AF-A0A672QMW9-F1
#
_entry.id   AF-A0A672QMW9-F1
#
_cell.length_a   1.000
_cell.length_b   1.000
_cell.length_c   1.000
_cell.angle_alpha   90.00
_cell.angle_beta   90.00
_cell.angle_gamma   90.00
#
_symmetry.space_group_name_H-M   'P 1'
#
loop_
_entity.id
_entity.type
_entity.pdbx_description
1 polymer ?
#
loop_
_entity_poly.entity_id
_entity_poly.type
_entity_poly.pdbx_seq_one_letter_code
_entity_poly.pdbx_strand_id
1 'polypeptide(L)'
;RNVHKHVFSVLLALCRTPKGTWPWGKNKNFVMEMRWHEKFSIIFPDFTKGSGLLMSENKSNRYTSGAFHPFTHVYTQSDVMRVIEHARMRGIRVIPEFDSPGHTQSWGKGQPNLLTPCYKGDVPSGSFGPVDPTVDTTYKFMESLLKEVKFVFPDSYVHLGGDEVSFACWQSNPNVRTFMEKMGFGKDFTKLESFYMESIMNMTAALNRTSVVWQDVFDYHERIPQDTVLEIWKGETYQAELSRMTKAGHRVLLSAPWYINHISYGQDWRNSYAVQPQNFSGTEEQKKLVIGGEVAMWGEYVDATNLNPRLWPRACAAAERLWSDEEKTMNADLAFPRLEKFRCELLRRGIQAEPLFVGHCKHEYDGL
;
A
#
# COMPACT_ATOMS: atom_id res chain seq x y z
N ARG A 1 -25.87 -0.96 -17.06
CA ARG A 1 -25.45 0.35 -16.48
C ARG A 1 -24.73 0.19 -15.12
N ASN A 2 -24.09 -0.95 -14.87
CA ASN A 2 -23.27 -1.21 -13.68
C ASN A 2 -21.83 -1.43 -14.14
N VAL A 3 -20.96 -0.44 -13.93
CA VAL A 3 -19.51 -0.65 -14.05
C VAL A 3 -19.02 -0.84 -12.63
N HIS A 4 -18.77 -2.08 -12.25
CA HIS A 4 -18.21 -2.46 -10.95
C HIS A 4 -16.76 -1.92 -10.87
N LYS A 5 -16.59 -0.75 -10.26
CA LYS A 5 -15.28 -0.14 -9.96
C LYS A 5 -14.89 -0.51 -8.52
N HIS A 6 -14.14 -1.58 -8.33
CA HIS A 6 -13.54 -1.92 -7.05
C HIS A 6 -12.12 -2.46 -7.24
N VAL A 7 -11.12 -1.72 -6.79
CA VAL A 7 -9.82 -2.25 -6.35
C VAL A 7 -9.37 -1.41 -5.15
N PHE A 8 -9.16 -2.06 -4.02
CA PHE A 8 -8.60 -1.52 -2.79
C PHE A 8 -7.66 -2.58 -2.22
N SER A 9 -6.61 -2.19 -1.51
CA SER A 9 -5.99 -3.14 -0.57
C SER A 9 -7.02 -3.42 0.51
N VAL A 10 -7.55 -4.64 0.51
CA VAL A 10 -8.66 -5.07 1.35
C VAL A 10 -8.12 -5.82 2.57
N LEU A 11 -8.48 -5.38 3.77
CA LEU A 11 -8.88 -6.22 4.91
C LEU A 11 -9.73 -5.35 5.87
N LEU A 12 -10.78 -5.81 6.56
CA LEU A 12 -11.15 -7.13 7.08
C LEU A 12 -12.65 -7.12 7.50
N ALA A 13 -13.54 -6.42 6.79
CA ALA A 13 -14.93 -6.30 7.28
C ALA A 13 -15.76 -7.56 7.02
N LEU A 14 -15.39 -8.32 5.98
CA LEU A 14 -16.14 -9.52 5.57
C LEU A 14 -15.79 -10.75 6.41
N CYS A 15 -14.52 -10.93 6.83
CA CYS A 15 -14.15 -11.99 7.79
C CYS A 15 -14.67 -11.72 9.22
N ARG A 16 -15.35 -10.57 9.45
CA ARG A 16 -16.05 -10.24 10.71
C ARG A 16 -17.55 -10.52 10.55
N THR A 17 -18.06 -11.59 11.16
CA THR A 17 -19.51 -11.87 11.15
C THR A 17 -20.27 -10.99 12.17
N PRO A 18 -21.29 -10.20 11.77
CA PRO A 18 -22.07 -9.38 12.71
C PRO A 18 -23.00 -10.17 13.66
N LYS A 19 -23.22 -11.47 13.40
CA LYS A 19 -24.14 -12.33 14.16
C LYS A 19 -23.56 -13.73 14.44
N GLY A 20 -22.27 -13.80 14.75
CA GLY A 20 -21.62 -15.03 15.18
C GLY A 20 -20.55 -14.69 16.20
N THR A 21 -20.83 -14.96 17.47
CA THR A 21 -19.82 -14.99 18.52
C THR A 21 -18.73 -15.98 18.15
N TRP A 22 -17.52 -15.50 17.86
CA TRP A 22 -16.34 -16.28 18.17
C TRP A 22 -16.23 -16.26 19.71
N PRO A 23 -16.26 -17.40 20.41
CA PRO A 23 -16.38 -17.42 21.86
C PRO A 23 -15.02 -17.18 22.51
N TRP A 24 -14.28 -16.12 22.17
CA TRP A 24 -12.94 -15.92 22.72
C TRP A 24 -12.58 -14.43 22.88
N GLY A 25 -12.39 -14.05 24.15
CA GLY A 25 -11.45 -13.03 24.64
C GLY A 25 -11.49 -11.64 24.01
N LYS A 26 -11.99 -10.66 24.75
CA LYS A 26 -11.61 -9.25 24.58
C LYS A 26 -10.12 -9.13 24.93
N ASN A 27 -9.23 -8.89 23.97
CA ASN A 27 -7.94 -8.20 24.16
C ASN A 27 -7.20 -8.09 22.83
N LYS A 28 -7.24 -6.90 22.22
CA LYS A 28 -6.32 -6.25 21.26
C LYS A 28 -7.13 -5.32 20.35
N ASN A 29 -6.78 -4.04 20.32
CA ASN A 29 -7.36 -3.04 19.42
C ASN A 29 -6.80 -3.28 18.01
N PHE A 30 -7.40 -4.20 17.26
CA PHE A 30 -7.11 -4.35 15.84
C PHE A 30 -7.87 -3.28 15.05
N VAL A 31 -7.13 -2.48 14.30
CA VAL A 31 -7.66 -1.41 13.46
C VAL A 31 -7.64 -1.90 12.01
N MET A 32 -8.81 -1.96 11.41
CA MET A 32 -9.03 -2.43 10.04
C MET A 32 -8.68 -1.32 9.04
N GLU A 33 -7.74 -1.57 8.14
CA GLU A 33 -7.14 -0.57 7.25
C GLU A 33 -7.33 -0.95 5.79
N MET A 34 -7.86 -0.01 5.01
CA MET A 34 -8.07 -0.11 3.58
C MET A 34 -7.18 0.91 2.91
N ARG A 35 -6.16 0.42 2.19
CA ARG A 35 -5.25 1.32 1.51
C ARG A 35 -5.68 1.64 0.10
N TRP A 36 -5.64 2.93 -0.20
CA TRP A 36 -5.92 3.46 -1.51
C TRP A 36 -4.58 3.73 -2.19
N HIS A 37 -4.10 2.79 -3.00
CA HIS A 37 -2.86 2.96 -3.73
C HIS A 37 -3.13 3.55 -5.11
N GLU A 38 -2.45 4.64 -5.47
CA GLU A 38 -2.41 5.09 -6.87
C GLU A 38 -1.68 4.09 -7.80
N LYS A 39 -1.04 3.06 -7.23
CA LYS A 39 -0.34 1.96 -7.93
C LYS A 39 -1.26 1.01 -8.72
N PHE A 40 -2.55 1.27 -8.87
CA PHE A 40 -3.51 0.32 -9.44
C PHE A 40 -4.49 0.92 -10.46
N SER A 41 -4.49 0.37 -11.68
CA SER A 41 -5.61 -0.45 -12.19
C SER A 41 -5.40 -0.83 -13.67
N ILE A 42 -5.30 -2.14 -13.94
CA ILE A 42 -5.92 -2.84 -15.07
C ILE A 42 -5.30 -2.62 -16.48
N ILE A 43 -4.58 -3.66 -16.92
CA ILE A 43 -4.09 -4.08 -18.26
C ILE A 43 -2.71 -3.54 -18.71
N PHE A 44 -1.75 -4.48 -18.76
CA PHE A 44 -0.38 -4.48 -19.33
C PHE A 44 -0.31 -4.15 -20.84
N PRO A 45 0.86 -3.80 -21.44
CA PRO A 45 2.24 -4.04 -20.99
C PRO A 45 3.04 -2.77 -20.64
N ASP A 46 3.88 -2.89 -19.61
CA ASP A 46 5.15 -2.18 -19.44
C ASP A 46 5.18 -0.63 -19.54
N PHE A 47 4.29 0.05 -18.81
CA PHE A 47 4.41 1.50 -18.54
C PHE A 47 3.97 1.84 -17.11
N THR A 48 4.82 1.49 -16.15
CA THR A 48 5.04 2.15 -14.84
C THR A 48 3.89 3.02 -14.31
N LYS A 49 2.84 2.34 -13.82
CA LYS A 49 1.84 2.73 -12.81
C LYS A 49 1.18 4.12 -13.01
N GLY A 50 0.02 4.13 -13.67
CA GLY A 50 -0.83 5.31 -13.83
C GLY A 50 -2.27 5.12 -13.40
N SER A 51 -2.67 5.86 -12.37
CA SER A 51 -4.05 6.26 -12.15
C SER A 51 -4.12 7.78 -12.21
N GLY A 52 -5.19 8.33 -12.79
CA GLY A 52 -5.48 9.76 -12.70
C GLY A 52 -6.57 9.95 -11.65
N LEU A 53 -6.23 10.50 -10.50
CA LEU A 53 -7.21 10.88 -9.49
C LEU A 53 -7.71 12.30 -9.76
N LEU A 54 -9.00 12.45 -10.07
CA LEU A 54 -9.62 13.78 -10.06
C LEU A 54 -9.85 14.20 -8.61
N MET A 55 -8.82 14.80 -8.01
CA MET A 55 -8.94 15.36 -6.66
C MET A 55 -9.60 16.73 -6.64
N SER A 56 -9.73 17.45 -7.76
CA SER A 56 -10.27 18.82 -7.78
C SER A 56 -11.66 18.92 -8.45
N GLU A 57 -12.60 19.62 -7.81
CA GLU A 57 -13.88 20.04 -8.43
C GLU A 57 -13.68 20.99 -9.63
N ASN A 58 -12.49 21.59 -9.76
CA ASN A 58 -12.14 22.36 -10.94
C ASN A 58 -11.69 21.41 -12.04
N LYS A 59 -12.51 21.33 -13.10
CA LYS A 59 -12.30 20.65 -14.38
C LYS A 59 -11.04 21.11 -15.14
N SER A 60 -9.88 21.16 -14.50
CA SER A 60 -8.63 21.32 -15.20
C SER A 60 -8.17 19.93 -15.64
N ASN A 61 -7.96 19.78 -16.95
CA ASN A 61 -7.54 18.56 -17.66
C ASN A 61 -6.25 17.89 -17.10
N ARG A 62 -5.61 18.45 -16.06
CA ARG A 62 -4.29 18.05 -15.57
C ARG A 62 -4.28 16.67 -14.94
N TYR A 63 -5.22 16.37 -14.03
CA TYR A 63 -5.20 15.11 -13.29
C TYR A 63 -5.71 13.90 -14.09
N THR A 64 -6.48 14.12 -15.15
CA THR A 64 -6.96 13.04 -16.03
C THR A 64 -5.94 12.61 -17.07
N SER A 65 -4.92 13.42 -17.35
CA SER A 65 -3.88 13.10 -18.35
C SER A 65 -3.03 11.88 -17.96
N GLY A 66 -2.98 11.54 -16.68
CA GLY A 66 -2.30 10.35 -16.16
C GLY A 66 -3.15 9.07 -16.18
N ALA A 67 -4.47 9.16 -16.36
CA ALA A 67 -5.36 8.00 -16.35
C ALA A 67 -5.30 7.20 -17.66
N PHE A 68 -5.57 5.89 -17.58
CA PHE A 68 -5.74 5.02 -18.75
C PHE A 68 -6.81 5.53 -19.73
N HIS A 69 -7.92 6.04 -19.18
CA HIS A 69 -8.93 6.72 -19.98
C HIS A 69 -9.63 7.78 -19.12
N PRO A 70 -9.74 9.04 -19.61
CA PRO A 70 -10.12 10.21 -18.80
C PRO A 70 -11.55 10.19 -18.24
N PHE A 71 -12.39 9.23 -18.63
CA PHE A 71 -13.78 9.14 -18.18
C PHE A 71 -14.15 7.80 -17.52
N THR A 72 -13.54 6.70 -17.96
CA THR A 72 -13.96 5.35 -17.54
C THR A 72 -13.09 4.81 -16.41
N HIS A 73 -11.82 5.20 -16.38
CA HIS A 73 -10.82 4.73 -15.40
C HIS A 73 -10.35 5.90 -14.52
N VAL A 74 -11.32 6.60 -13.95
CA VAL A 74 -11.11 7.72 -13.04
C VAL A 74 -11.99 7.54 -11.81
N TYR A 75 -11.43 7.85 -10.65
CA TYR A 75 -12.16 8.05 -9.41
C TYR A 75 -12.41 9.55 -9.23
N THR A 76 -13.68 9.94 -9.15
CA THR A 76 -14.05 11.32 -8.81
C THR A 76 -14.00 11.52 -7.29
N GLN A 77 -13.93 12.76 -6.80
CA GLN A 77 -14.12 13.03 -5.37
C GLN A 77 -15.38 12.37 -4.80
N SER A 78 -16.48 12.34 -5.57
CA SER A 78 -17.72 11.68 -5.14
C SER A 78 -17.58 10.16 -4.99
N ASP A 79 -16.77 9.52 -5.84
CA ASP A 79 -16.47 8.10 -5.72
C ASP A 79 -15.59 7.84 -4.50
N VAL A 80 -14.57 8.66 -4.27
CA VAL A 80 -13.69 8.57 -3.10
C VAL A 80 -14.49 8.76 -1.80
N MET A 81 -15.36 9.78 -1.73
CA MET A 81 -16.23 9.99 -0.57
C MET A 81 -17.19 8.82 -0.35
N ARG A 82 -17.72 8.22 -1.41
CA ARG A 82 -18.58 7.02 -1.31
C ARG A 82 -17.81 5.84 -0.71
N VAL A 83 -16.54 5.67 -1.07
CA VAL A 83 -15.67 4.63 -0.53
C VAL A 83 -15.40 4.88 0.94
N ILE A 84 -14.97 6.09 1.29
CA ILE A 84 -14.67 6.49 2.68
C ILE A 84 -15.90 6.25 3.55
N GLU A 85 -17.08 6.69 3.12
CA GLU A 85 -18.31 6.50 3.89
C GLU A 85 -18.71 5.02 3.98
N HIS A 86 -18.57 4.26 2.90
CA HIS A 86 -18.88 2.83 2.89
C HIS A 86 -17.97 2.04 3.84
N ALA A 87 -16.69 2.41 3.89
CA ALA A 87 -15.68 1.88 4.81
C ALA A 87 -15.97 2.28 6.26
N ARG A 88 -16.27 3.56 6.50
CA ARG A 88 -16.60 4.11 7.82
C ARG A 88 -17.80 3.39 8.45
N MET A 89 -18.84 3.11 7.68
CA MET A 89 -20.03 2.36 8.12
C MET A 89 -19.73 0.91 8.55
N ARG A 90 -18.54 0.40 8.23
CA ARG A 90 -18.04 -0.94 8.62
C ARG A 90 -16.90 -0.89 9.64
N GLY A 91 -16.55 0.30 10.13
CA GLY A 91 -15.41 0.49 11.02
C GLY A 91 -14.06 0.24 10.34
N ILE A 92 -13.98 0.50 9.03
CA ILE A 92 -12.76 0.42 8.22
C ILE A 92 -12.21 1.83 8.03
N ARG A 93 -10.91 2.02 8.26
CA ARG A 93 -10.19 3.26 7.92
C ARG A 93 -9.73 3.22 6.47
N VAL A 94 -9.71 4.37 5.81
CA VAL A 94 -9.16 4.51 4.45
C VAL A 94 -7.88 5.33 4.53
N ILE A 95 -6.74 4.70 4.26
CA ILE A 95 -5.43 5.34 4.29
C ILE A 95 -4.94 5.50 2.86
N PRO A 96 -4.79 6.73 2.36
CA PRO A 96 -4.30 6.94 1.00
C PRO A 96 -2.79 6.74 0.91
N GLU A 97 -2.34 6.15 -0.19
CA GLU A 97 -0.95 6.11 -0.64
C GLU A 97 -0.80 6.88 -1.96
N PHE A 98 0.00 7.95 -1.90
CA PHE A 98 0.49 8.68 -3.05
C PHE A 98 2.00 8.54 -3.08
N ASP A 99 2.45 7.46 -3.70
CA ASP A 99 3.86 7.07 -3.66
C ASP A 99 4.74 8.02 -4.47
N SER A 100 5.84 8.44 -3.84
CA SER A 100 6.87 9.26 -4.43
C SER A 100 8.19 9.08 -3.66
N PRO A 101 9.36 9.33 -4.27
CA PRO A 101 9.57 9.89 -5.61
C PRO A 101 9.52 8.83 -6.73
N GLY A 102 9.62 7.55 -6.39
CA GLY A 102 9.44 6.41 -7.29
C GLY A 102 8.00 6.29 -7.81
N HIS A 103 7.77 5.38 -8.76
CA HIS A 103 6.41 5.04 -9.25
C HIS A 103 5.52 6.21 -9.73
N THR A 104 6.09 7.34 -10.14
CA THR A 104 5.36 8.59 -10.46
C THR A 104 5.25 8.92 -11.95
N GLN A 105 5.53 7.97 -12.85
CA GLN A 105 5.59 8.25 -14.30
C GLN A 105 4.30 8.83 -14.89
N SER A 106 3.16 8.42 -14.35
CA SER A 106 1.85 8.96 -14.72
C SER A 106 1.65 10.42 -14.29
N TRP A 107 2.29 10.86 -13.21
CA TRP A 107 2.17 12.22 -12.69
C TRP A 107 2.78 13.24 -13.65
N GLY A 108 3.88 12.86 -14.34
CA GLY A 108 4.53 13.70 -15.34
C GLY A 108 3.64 14.08 -16.53
N LYS A 109 2.61 13.29 -16.84
CA LYS A 109 1.63 13.62 -17.89
C LYS A 109 0.68 14.76 -17.46
N GLY A 110 0.40 14.88 -16.17
CA GLY A 110 -0.49 15.88 -15.61
C GLY A 110 0.21 17.12 -15.07
N GLN A 111 1.45 16.96 -14.63
CA GLN A 111 2.27 18.02 -14.03
C GLN A 111 3.62 18.13 -14.77
N PRO A 112 3.75 19.10 -15.70
CA PRO A 112 5.00 19.38 -16.37
C PRO A 112 6.12 19.73 -15.39
N ASN A 113 7.35 19.35 -15.72
CA ASN A 113 8.57 19.61 -14.95
C ASN A 113 8.58 19.01 -13.52
N LEU A 114 7.75 17.99 -13.25
CA LEU A 114 7.79 17.26 -11.99
C LEU A 114 8.80 16.11 -12.00
N LEU A 115 8.88 15.36 -13.11
CA LEU A 115 9.76 14.20 -13.23
C LEU A 115 11.12 14.60 -13.78
N THR A 116 12.15 13.89 -13.34
CA THR A 116 13.52 14.11 -13.79
C THR A 116 13.67 13.66 -15.26
N PRO A 117 14.09 14.53 -16.20
CA PRO A 117 14.49 14.09 -17.53
C PRO A 117 15.76 13.26 -17.46
N CYS A 118 15.79 12.08 -18.08
CA CYS A 118 16.99 11.26 -18.12
C CYS A 118 17.89 11.68 -19.29
N TYR A 119 19.18 11.40 -19.16
CA TYR A 119 20.20 11.76 -20.14
C TYR A 119 20.96 10.53 -20.64
N LYS A 120 21.36 10.57 -21.90
CA LYS A 120 22.28 9.60 -22.50
C LYS A 120 23.49 10.36 -23.02
N GLY A 121 24.55 10.41 -22.21
CA GLY A 121 25.65 11.36 -22.42
C GLY A 121 25.16 12.77 -22.10
N ASP A 122 25.39 13.72 -23.00
CA ASP A 122 25.04 15.13 -22.80
C ASP A 122 23.66 15.51 -23.36
N VAL A 123 22.92 14.55 -23.94
CA VAL A 123 21.60 14.78 -24.54
C VAL A 123 20.48 14.13 -23.73
N PRO A 124 19.30 14.78 -23.59
CA PRO A 124 18.12 14.14 -23.02
C PRO A 124 17.73 12.89 -23.80
N SER A 125 17.45 11.78 -23.11
CA SER A 125 17.06 10.51 -23.74
C SER A 125 15.61 10.50 -24.22
N GLY A 126 14.80 11.48 -23.81
CA GLY A 126 13.35 11.51 -24.02
C GLY A 126 12.56 10.67 -22.99
N SER A 127 13.23 9.96 -22.09
CA SER A 127 12.61 9.24 -20.98
C SER A 127 12.67 10.08 -19.68
N PHE A 128 11.76 9.78 -18.77
CA PHE A 128 11.71 10.40 -17.44
C PHE A 128 11.99 9.35 -16.36
N GLY A 129 12.48 9.80 -15.21
CA GLY A 129 12.74 8.98 -14.03
C GLY A 129 11.83 9.36 -12.85
N PRO A 130 12.31 9.19 -11.62
CA PRO A 130 11.61 9.65 -10.42
C PRO A 130 11.34 11.16 -10.43
N VAL A 131 10.48 11.61 -9.50
CA VAL A 131 10.28 13.03 -9.19
C VAL A 131 11.63 13.74 -9.05
N ASP A 132 11.75 14.94 -9.59
CA ASP A 132 12.96 15.76 -9.47
C ASP A 132 12.98 16.48 -8.11
N PRO A 133 13.85 16.08 -7.16
CA PRO A 133 13.92 16.67 -5.83
C PRO A 133 14.73 17.98 -5.79
N THR A 134 15.27 18.44 -6.93
CA THR A 134 16.22 19.55 -6.97
C THR A 134 15.57 20.91 -7.28
N VAL A 135 14.26 20.90 -7.56
CA VAL A 135 13.50 22.08 -7.98
C VAL A 135 12.38 22.43 -7.01
N ASP A 136 12.27 23.72 -6.66
CA ASP A 136 11.26 24.22 -5.71
C ASP A 136 9.81 23.95 -6.16
N THR A 137 9.58 23.85 -7.47
CA THR A 137 8.25 23.57 -8.03
C THR A 137 7.73 22.20 -7.62
N THR A 138 8.61 21.22 -7.39
CA THR A 138 8.25 19.90 -6.87
C THR A 138 7.62 20.03 -5.48
N TYR A 139 8.28 20.75 -4.58
CA TYR A 139 7.82 20.92 -3.20
C TYR A 139 6.52 21.73 -3.11
N LYS A 140 6.33 22.73 -3.97
CA LYS A 140 5.04 23.46 -4.08
C LYS A 140 3.90 22.57 -4.57
N PHE A 141 4.18 21.68 -5.52
CA PHE A 141 3.20 20.69 -5.99
C PHE A 141 2.84 19.71 -4.86
N MET A 142 3.83 19.14 -4.18
CA MET A 142 3.63 18.20 -3.08
C MET A 142 2.87 18.82 -1.91
N GLU A 143 3.18 20.06 -1.53
CA GLU A 143 2.44 20.76 -0.49
C GLU A 143 0.96 20.94 -0.87
N SER A 144 0.69 21.25 -2.13
CA SER A 144 -0.69 21.40 -2.63
C SER A 144 -1.42 20.06 -2.63
N LEU A 145 -0.77 18.99 -3.11
CA LEU A 145 -1.29 17.62 -3.11
C LEU A 145 -1.61 17.15 -1.68
N LEU A 146 -0.68 17.29 -0.73
CA LEU A 146 -0.88 16.87 0.65
C LEU A 146 -1.99 17.66 1.37
N LYS A 147 -2.14 18.96 1.08
CA LYS A 147 -3.27 19.76 1.59
C LYS A 147 -4.61 19.21 1.09
N GLU A 148 -4.67 18.80 -0.16
CA GLU A 148 -5.86 18.21 -0.77
C GLU A 148 -6.13 16.80 -0.22
N VAL A 149 -5.09 15.97 -0.06
CA VAL A 149 -5.18 14.64 0.55
C VAL A 149 -5.74 14.76 1.96
N LYS A 150 -5.23 15.68 2.78
CA LYS A 150 -5.74 15.96 4.13
C LYS A 150 -7.23 16.33 4.12
N PHE A 151 -7.66 17.11 3.13
CA PHE A 151 -9.04 17.57 3.02
C PHE A 151 -9.99 16.44 2.63
N VAL A 152 -9.58 15.58 1.68
CA VAL A 152 -10.40 14.48 1.15
C VAL A 152 -10.41 13.28 2.10
N PHE A 153 -9.26 12.91 2.68
CA PHE A 153 -9.11 11.73 3.52
C PHE A 153 -9.08 12.12 5.00
N PRO A 154 -10.10 11.73 5.79
CA PRO A 154 -10.21 12.14 7.18
C PRO A 154 -9.26 11.40 8.13
N ASP A 155 -8.63 10.31 7.68
CA ASP A 155 -7.71 9.53 8.52
C ASP A 155 -6.49 10.35 8.95
N SER A 156 -5.94 10.02 10.12
CA SER A 156 -4.78 10.73 10.65
C SER A 156 -3.47 10.34 9.96
N TYR A 157 -3.45 9.25 9.20
CA TYR A 157 -2.26 8.76 8.51
C TYR A 157 -2.37 8.95 7.01
N VAL A 158 -1.21 9.14 6.38
CA VAL A 158 -1.04 9.17 4.93
C VAL A 158 0.19 8.32 4.61
N HIS A 159 0.06 7.40 3.66
CA HIS A 159 1.19 6.64 3.18
C HIS A 159 1.91 7.43 2.09
N LEU A 160 3.19 7.71 2.30
CA LEU A 160 4.01 8.51 1.37
C LEU A 160 4.78 7.64 0.37
N GLY A 161 4.74 6.32 0.55
CA GLY A 161 5.44 5.38 -0.31
C GLY A 161 6.94 5.36 -0.02
N GLY A 162 7.74 5.64 -1.04
CA GLY A 162 9.20 5.74 -0.95
C GLY A 162 9.92 4.43 -1.22
N ASP A 163 9.33 3.51 -1.99
CA ASP A 163 9.94 2.23 -2.39
C ASP A 163 10.54 2.28 -3.80
N GLU A 164 11.51 1.37 -4.04
CA GLU A 164 12.08 1.04 -5.36
C GLU A 164 12.56 2.24 -6.20
N VAL A 165 13.11 3.27 -5.55
CA VAL A 165 13.57 4.46 -6.25
C VAL A 165 14.80 4.15 -7.10
N SER A 166 14.66 4.25 -8.43
CA SER A 166 15.78 4.08 -9.35
C SER A 166 16.62 5.36 -9.50
N PHE A 167 17.86 5.33 -9.01
CA PHE A 167 18.77 6.48 -9.08
C PHE A 167 19.42 6.71 -10.45
N ALA A 168 19.28 5.79 -11.40
CA ALA A 168 19.99 5.86 -12.68
C ALA A 168 19.67 7.15 -13.46
N CYS A 169 18.41 7.58 -13.45
CA CYS A 169 17.99 8.81 -14.12
C CYS A 169 18.57 10.06 -13.44
N TRP A 170 18.50 10.13 -12.10
CA TRP A 170 19.13 11.20 -11.31
C TRP A 170 20.63 11.27 -11.57
N GLN A 171 21.30 10.13 -11.62
CA GLN A 171 22.73 10.05 -11.91
C GLN A 171 23.09 10.56 -13.31
N SER A 172 22.23 10.31 -14.29
CA SER A 172 22.45 10.79 -15.66
C SER A 172 22.27 12.31 -15.80
N ASN A 173 21.40 12.92 -15.00
CA ASN A 173 20.98 14.30 -15.18
C ASN A 173 22.03 15.31 -14.66
N PRO A 174 22.51 16.27 -15.49
CA PRO A 174 23.53 17.24 -15.08
C PRO A 174 23.05 18.20 -13.97
N ASN A 175 21.79 18.64 -14.00
CA ASN A 175 21.25 19.55 -12.97
C ASN A 175 21.21 18.86 -11.60
N VAL A 176 20.82 17.58 -11.59
CA VAL A 176 20.81 16.78 -10.36
C VAL A 176 22.22 16.59 -9.83
N ARG A 177 23.21 16.30 -10.69
CA ARG A 177 24.62 16.23 -10.28
C ARG A 177 25.13 17.55 -9.70
N THR A 178 24.80 18.70 -10.30
CA THR A 178 25.16 20.01 -9.75
C THR A 178 24.52 20.25 -8.38
N PHE A 179 23.27 19.84 -8.19
CA PHE A 179 22.60 19.91 -6.89
C PHE A 179 23.29 19.02 -5.84
N MET A 180 23.65 17.79 -6.21
CA MET A 180 24.39 16.86 -5.35
C MET A 180 25.72 17.44 -4.87
N GLU A 181 26.45 18.12 -5.75
CA GLU A 181 27.70 18.81 -5.41
C GLU A 181 27.44 19.97 -4.44
N LYS A 182 26.44 20.82 -4.73
CA LYS A 182 26.06 21.96 -3.88
C LYS A 182 25.67 21.53 -2.46
N MET A 183 24.94 20.42 -2.33
CA MET A 183 24.49 19.88 -1.04
C MET A 183 25.56 19.03 -0.33
N GLY A 184 26.70 18.75 -0.98
CA GLY A 184 27.74 17.91 -0.42
C GLY A 184 27.36 16.42 -0.32
N PHE A 185 26.39 15.96 -1.11
CA PHE A 185 25.96 14.55 -1.15
C PHE A 185 26.93 13.67 -1.95
N GLY A 186 27.77 14.26 -2.79
CA GLY A 186 28.75 13.53 -3.59
C GLY A 186 28.06 12.64 -4.64
N LYS A 187 28.34 11.34 -4.63
CA LYS A 187 27.74 10.36 -5.55
C LYS A 187 26.69 9.45 -4.87
N ASP A 188 26.33 9.77 -3.63
CA ASP A 188 25.43 8.97 -2.81
C ASP A 188 23.98 9.46 -2.96
N PHE A 189 23.28 8.92 -3.96
CA PHE A 189 21.89 9.32 -4.28
C PHE A 189 20.88 8.92 -3.21
N THR A 190 21.24 8.03 -2.27
CA THR A 190 20.37 7.72 -1.13
C THR A 190 20.15 8.96 -0.25
N LYS A 191 21.16 9.84 -0.14
CA LYS A 191 21.03 11.12 0.59
C LYS A 191 20.07 12.08 -0.09
N LEU A 192 20.01 12.04 -1.43
CA LEU A 192 19.08 12.86 -2.20
C LEU A 192 17.64 12.39 -2.00
N GLU A 193 17.42 11.08 -2.00
CA GLU A 193 16.14 10.49 -1.67
C GLU A 193 15.70 10.86 -0.25
N SER A 194 16.59 10.77 0.73
CA SER A 194 16.25 11.19 2.10
C SER A 194 15.97 12.67 2.24
N PHE A 195 16.73 13.53 1.55
CA PHE A 195 16.42 14.94 1.50
C PHE A 195 14.99 15.20 0.98
N TYR A 196 14.58 14.45 -0.04
CA TYR A 196 13.21 14.49 -0.54
C TYR A 196 12.21 13.97 0.49
N MET A 197 12.39 12.75 1.01
CA MET A 197 11.45 12.13 1.94
C MET A 197 11.31 12.90 3.25
N GLU A 198 12.40 13.39 3.84
CA GLU A 198 12.37 14.28 5.02
C GLU A 198 11.53 15.53 4.77
N SER A 199 11.65 16.13 3.58
CA SER A 199 10.86 17.33 3.22
C SER A 199 9.36 17.03 3.16
N ILE A 200 8.96 15.91 2.54
CA ILE A 200 7.54 15.51 2.41
C ILE A 200 6.98 15.07 3.76
N MET A 201 7.76 14.37 4.59
CA MET A 201 7.38 14.00 5.95
C MET A 201 7.17 15.24 6.83
N ASN A 202 8.05 16.23 6.75
CA ASN A 202 7.91 17.49 7.49
C ASN A 202 6.65 18.27 7.07
N MET A 203 6.33 18.32 5.77
CA MET A 203 5.08 18.91 5.28
C MET A 203 3.86 18.16 5.81
N THR A 204 3.91 16.83 5.83
CA THR A 204 2.84 15.97 6.35
C THR A 204 2.63 16.19 7.86
N ALA A 205 3.71 16.29 8.63
CA ALA A 205 3.66 16.61 10.06
C ALA A 205 3.08 18.01 10.30
N ALA A 206 3.48 19.02 9.52
CA ALA A 206 2.93 20.39 9.59
C ALA A 206 1.42 20.44 9.30
N LEU A 207 0.89 19.43 8.59
CA LEU A 207 -0.53 19.25 8.33
C LEU A 207 -1.28 18.50 9.44
N ASN A 208 -0.63 18.15 10.55
CA ASN A 208 -1.13 17.31 11.64
C ASN A 208 -1.57 15.92 11.15
N ARG A 209 -0.71 15.31 10.33
CA ARG A 209 -0.85 13.94 9.83
C ARG A 209 0.41 13.16 10.13
N THR A 210 0.26 11.86 10.30
CA THR A 210 1.36 10.93 10.54
C THR A 210 1.71 10.19 9.26
N SER A 211 2.99 10.18 8.91
CA SER A 211 3.49 9.48 7.73
C SER A 211 3.55 7.97 7.98
N VAL A 212 3.16 7.21 6.96
CA VAL A 212 3.54 5.80 6.82
C VAL A 212 4.44 5.69 5.59
N VAL A 213 5.54 4.94 5.67
CA VAL A 213 6.50 4.78 4.57
C VAL A 213 6.92 3.33 4.42
N TRP A 214 7.30 2.94 3.20
CA TRP A 214 7.92 1.66 2.94
C TRP A 214 9.32 1.58 3.58
N GLN A 215 9.80 0.36 3.83
CA GLN A 215 11.07 0.12 4.52
C GLN A 215 12.29 0.81 3.88
N ASP A 216 12.28 1.03 2.56
CA ASP A 216 13.40 1.59 1.80
C ASP A 216 13.87 2.94 2.37
N VAL A 217 12.93 3.78 2.80
CA VAL A 217 13.23 5.08 3.42
C VAL A 217 14.11 4.92 4.67
N PHE A 218 13.82 3.90 5.49
CA PHE A 218 14.59 3.58 6.69
C PHE A 218 15.87 2.81 6.39
N ASP A 219 15.84 1.92 5.38
CA ASP A 219 17.01 1.17 4.92
C ASP A 219 18.15 2.09 4.49
N TYR A 220 17.81 3.17 3.81
CA TYR A 220 18.78 4.15 3.36
C TYR A 220 19.21 5.12 4.46
N HIS A 221 18.29 5.58 5.31
CA HIS A 221 18.59 6.53 6.38
C HIS A 221 17.76 6.29 7.64
N GLU A 222 18.43 5.92 8.74
CA GLU A 222 17.75 5.59 10.00
C GLU A 222 17.19 6.83 10.74
N ARG A 223 17.49 8.04 10.29
CA ARG A 223 17.01 9.29 10.92
C ARG A 223 15.67 9.71 10.33
N ILE A 224 14.62 9.03 10.75
CA ILE A 224 13.23 9.35 10.38
C ILE A 224 12.52 9.97 11.59
N PRO A 225 11.57 10.91 11.42
CA PRO A 225 10.75 11.40 12.52
C PRO A 225 10.13 10.24 13.33
N GLN A 226 10.28 10.28 14.66
CA GLN A 226 9.96 9.16 15.56
C GLN A 226 8.50 8.69 15.46
N ASP A 227 7.58 9.59 15.12
CA ASP A 227 6.16 9.30 14.99
C ASP A 227 5.80 8.54 13.70
N THR A 228 6.70 8.51 12.72
CA THR A 228 6.55 7.79 11.44
C THR A 228 6.35 6.29 11.68
N VAL A 229 5.39 5.72 10.96
CA VAL A 229 5.17 4.27 10.91
C VAL A 229 5.92 3.70 9.72
N LEU A 230 6.66 2.62 9.93
CA LEU A 230 7.43 1.93 8.90
C LEU A 230 6.71 0.67 8.46
N GLU A 231 6.73 0.37 7.17
CA GLU A 231 6.15 -0.86 6.65
C GLU A 231 7.18 -1.75 5.95
N ILE A 232 7.28 -2.98 6.46
CA ILE A 232 8.21 -4.00 5.97
C ILE A 232 7.53 -4.84 4.90
N TRP A 233 8.13 -4.85 3.71
CA TRP A 233 7.57 -5.47 2.51
C TRP A 233 8.52 -6.43 1.79
N LYS A 234 9.83 -6.35 2.05
CA LYS A 234 10.84 -7.26 1.49
C LYS A 234 10.95 -8.52 2.35
N GLY A 235 10.81 -9.69 1.73
CA GLY A 235 10.57 -10.97 2.41
C GLY A 235 11.79 -11.70 2.97
N GLU A 236 13.00 -11.49 2.46
CA GLU A 236 14.13 -12.39 2.76
C GLU A 236 14.61 -12.32 4.22
N THR A 237 14.47 -11.18 4.87
CA THR A 237 15.02 -10.93 6.22
C THR A 237 14.09 -10.09 7.10
N TYR A 238 12.77 -10.18 6.89
CA TYR A 238 11.80 -9.30 7.57
C TYR A 238 11.88 -9.36 9.11
N GLN A 239 12.31 -10.48 9.72
CA GLN A 239 12.50 -10.57 11.17
C GLN A 239 13.68 -9.72 11.66
N ALA A 240 14.77 -9.67 10.90
CA ALA A 240 15.91 -8.80 11.22
C ALA A 240 15.52 -7.33 11.07
N GLU A 241 14.70 -7.01 10.06
CA GLU A 241 14.20 -5.67 9.84
C GLU A 241 13.23 -5.21 10.93
N LEU A 242 12.32 -6.10 11.38
CA LEU A 242 11.48 -5.88 12.56
C LEU A 242 12.33 -5.54 13.79
N SER A 243 13.40 -6.31 14.04
CA SER A 243 14.33 -6.05 15.15
C SER A 243 14.98 -4.66 15.03
N ARG A 244 15.48 -4.31 13.84
CA ARG A 244 16.18 -3.04 13.59
C ARG A 244 15.25 -1.83 13.75
N MET A 245 14.09 -1.84 13.11
CA MET A 245 13.12 -0.74 13.15
C MET A 245 12.51 -0.54 14.55
N THR A 246 12.15 -1.62 15.24
CA THR A 246 11.61 -1.53 16.61
C THR A 246 12.68 -1.14 17.61
N LYS A 247 13.95 -1.52 17.41
CA LYS A 247 15.09 -1.04 18.20
C LYS A 247 15.35 0.45 18.03
N ALA A 248 15.10 0.99 16.83
CA ALA A 248 15.08 2.43 16.59
C ALA A 248 13.83 3.13 17.17
N GLY A 249 12.89 2.39 17.76
CA GLY A 249 11.72 2.92 18.46
C GLY A 249 10.54 3.28 17.55
N HIS A 250 10.57 2.87 16.28
CA HIS A 250 9.47 3.12 15.35
C HIS A 250 8.36 2.09 15.49
N ARG A 251 7.13 2.51 15.19
CA ARG A 251 5.99 1.60 15.01
C ARG A 251 6.10 0.94 13.64
N VAL A 252 5.78 -0.35 13.58
CA VAL A 252 6.01 -1.16 12.38
C VAL A 252 4.75 -1.92 11.96
N LEU A 253 4.50 -1.92 10.65
CA LEU A 253 3.55 -2.77 9.94
C LEU A 253 4.30 -3.85 9.15
N LEU A 254 3.75 -5.05 9.10
CA LEU A 254 4.32 -6.17 8.34
C LEU A 254 3.41 -6.53 7.16
N SER A 255 3.92 -6.49 5.93
CA SER A 255 3.23 -7.01 4.74
C SER A 255 4.04 -8.01 3.93
N ALA A 256 5.37 -8.06 4.15
CA ALA A 256 6.29 -8.92 3.41
C ALA A 256 5.85 -10.39 3.19
N PRO A 257 5.33 -11.13 4.19
CA PRO A 257 4.92 -12.52 3.99
C PRO A 257 3.47 -12.67 3.50
N TRP A 258 2.79 -11.57 3.21
CA TRP A 258 1.37 -11.51 2.84
C TRP A 258 1.13 -10.86 1.47
N TYR A 259 2.06 -11.08 0.55
CA TYR A 259 1.93 -10.75 -0.87
C TYR A 259 1.06 -11.78 -1.59
N ILE A 260 -0.26 -11.60 -1.55
CA ILE A 260 -1.19 -12.55 -2.16
C ILE A 260 -1.32 -12.38 -3.68
N ASN A 261 -0.80 -11.30 -4.25
CA ASN A 261 -0.61 -11.22 -5.71
C ASN A 261 0.36 -12.30 -6.22
N HIS A 262 1.31 -12.76 -5.40
CA HIS A 262 2.19 -13.88 -5.71
C HIS A 262 1.44 -15.20 -5.50
N ILE A 263 0.81 -15.70 -6.56
CA ILE A 263 0.12 -16.99 -6.52
C ILE A 263 1.11 -18.16 -6.61
N SER A 264 0.78 -19.26 -5.95
CA SER A 264 1.51 -20.53 -6.07
C SER A 264 0.52 -21.70 -6.07
N TYR A 265 0.93 -22.82 -6.66
CA TYR A 265 0.07 -24.00 -6.70
C TYR A 265 -0.10 -24.62 -5.30
N GLY A 266 -1.35 -24.96 -4.95
CA GLY A 266 -1.68 -25.64 -3.71
C GLY A 266 -2.31 -24.72 -2.66
N GLN A 267 -2.06 -25.02 -1.38
CA GLN A 267 -2.69 -24.36 -0.24
C GLN A 267 -1.79 -23.24 0.32
N ASP A 268 -1.45 -22.25 -0.51
CA ASP A 268 -0.54 -21.14 -0.17
C ASP A 268 -1.04 -20.27 1.00
N TRP A 269 -2.35 -20.23 1.26
CA TRP A 269 -2.95 -19.59 2.43
C TRP A 269 -2.34 -20.08 3.76
N ARG A 270 -1.83 -21.33 3.80
CA ARG A 270 -1.15 -21.90 4.97
C ARG A 270 0.15 -21.17 5.29
N ASN A 271 0.85 -20.69 4.27
CA ASN A 271 2.08 -19.90 4.45
C ASN A 271 1.75 -18.59 5.15
N SER A 272 0.72 -17.88 4.67
CA SER A 272 0.23 -16.65 5.30
C SER A 272 -0.27 -16.87 6.73
N TYR A 273 -0.96 -18.00 6.98
CA TYR A 273 -1.45 -18.37 8.31
C TYR A 273 -0.30 -18.67 9.29
N ALA A 274 0.78 -19.31 8.84
CA ALA A 274 1.90 -19.72 9.68
C ALA A 274 2.81 -18.56 10.15
N VAL A 275 2.70 -17.39 9.53
CA VAL A 275 3.49 -16.20 9.89
C VAL A 275 3.25 -15.81 11.35
N GLN A 276 4.33 -15.57 12.10
CA GLN A 276 4.28 -15.04 13.46
C GLN A 276 4.94 -13.64 13.51
N PRO A 277 4.16 -12.54 13.47
CA PRO A 277 4.72 -11.19 13.36
C PRO A 277 5.63 -10.76 14.51
N GLN A 278 5.45 -11.35 15.69
CA GLN A 278 6.27 -11.05 16.88
C GLN A 278 7.42 -12.03 17.10
N ASN A 279 7.60 -13.02 16.21
CA ASN A 279 8.69 -13.99 16.27
C ASN A 279 9.97 -13.41 15.66
N PHE A 280 10.58 -12.46 16.36
CA PHE A 280 11.87 -11.87 16.05
C PHE A 280 12.66 -11.57 17.33
N SER A 281 13.96 -11.32 17.19
CA SER A 281 14.83 -10.97 18.33
C SER A 281 14.56 -9.54 18.80
N GLY A 282 14.03 -9.39 20.02
CA GLY A 282 13.76 -8.08 20.62
C GLY A 282 13.14 -8.18 22.01
N THR A 283 13.13 -7.08 22.76
CA THR A 283 12.45 -6.98 24.05
C THR A 283 10.93 -6.97 23.88
N GLU A 284 10.20 -7.20 24.97
CA GLU A 284 8.73 -7.13 24.94
C GLU A 284 8.21 -5.73 24.58
N GLU A 285 8.95 -4.68 24.93
CA GLU A 285 8.66 -3.30 24.53
C GLU A 285 8.84 -3.11 23.02
N GLN A 286 9.90 -3.69 22.44
CA GLN A 286 10.13 -3.65 20.99
C GLN A 286 9.03 -4.40 20.24
N LYS A 287 8.61 -5.57 20.72
CA LYS A 287 7.51 -6.34 20.11
C LYS A 287 6.17 -5.59 20.13
N LYS A 288 5.92 -4.74 21.14
CA LYS A 288 4.71 -3.89 21.21
C LYS A 288 4.67 -2.79 20.15
N LEU A 289 5.82 -2.45 19.54
CA LEU A 289 5.88 -1.50 18.43
C LEU A 289 5.42 -2.11 17.10
N VAL A 290 5.29 -3.44 17.02
CA VAL A 290 4.61 -4.10 15.89
C VAL A 290 3.10 -3.92 16.06
N ILE A 291 2.53 -2.99 15.31
CA ILE A 291 1.14 -2.55 15.49
C ILE A 291 0.14 -3.31 14.61
N GLY A 292 0.62 -4.18 13.72
CA GLY A 292 -0.21 -5.02 12.87
C GLY A 292 0.50 -5.36 11.57
N GLY A 293 -0.29 -5.46 10.50
CA GLY A 293 0.24 -5.65 9.16
C GLY A 293 -0.86 -5.77 8.13
N GLU A 294 -0.45 -5.94 6.88
CA GLU A 294 -1.31 -5.78 5.72
C GLU A 294 -1.11 -6.91 4.71
N VAL A 295 -2.18 -7.28 4.04
CA VAL A 295 -2.10 -8.21 2.91
C VAL A 295 -2.07 -7.40 1.63
N ALA A 296 -0.98 -7.53 0.90
CA ALA A 296 -0.78 -6.80 -0.34
C ALA A 296 -1.34 -7.60 -1.53
N MET A 297 -2.28 -7.01 -2.24
CA MET A 297 -2.78 -7.51 -3.51
C MET A 297 -2.37 -6.55 -4.62
N TRP A 298 -1.14 -6.65 -5.12
CA TRP A 298 -0.64 -5.86 -6.26
C TRP A 298 -1.32 -6.15 -7.60
N GLY A 299 -1.37 -5.12 -8.45
CA GLY A 299 -2.36 -4.96 -9.53
C GLY A 299 -1.87 -5.35 -10.90
N GLU A 300 -0.60 -5.73 -11.00
CA GLU A 300 0.06 -6.10 -12.26
C GLU A 300 -0.82 -7.10 -13.02
N TYR A 301 -1.16 -8.21 -12.36
CA TYR A 301 -1.93 -9.31 -12.96
C TYR A 301 -3.35 -9.41 -12.41
N VAL A 302 -3.88 -8.34 -11.82
CA VAL A 302 -5.16 -8.33 -11.09
C VAL A 302 -6.07 -7.21 -11.57
N ASP A 303 -7.31 -7.58 -11.88
CA ASP A 303 -8.38 -6.66 -12.22
C ASP A 303 -9.73 -7.17 -11.72
N ALA A 304 -10.81 -6.50 -12.12
CA ALA A 304 -12.16 -6.89 -11.72
C ALA A 304 -12.55 -8.34 -12.11
N THR A 305 -11.87 -8.95 -13.09
CA THR A 305 -12.16 -10.31 -13.57
C THR A 305 -11.65 -11.40 -12.64
N ASN A 306 -10.61 -11.11 -11.83
CA ASN A 306 -9.96 -12.12 -11.00
C ASN A 306 -9.67 -11.68 -9.54
N LEU A 307 -9.99 -10.43 -9.17
CA LEU A 307 -9.71 -9.89 -7.83
C LEU A 307 -10.34 -10.74 -6.72
N ASN A 308 -11.65 -10.98 -6.78
CA ASN A 308 -12.36 -11.70 -5.72
C ASN A 308 -11.87 -13.14 -5.50
N PRO A 309 -11.78 -14.00 -6.54
CA PRO A 309 -11.32 -15.37 -6.33
C PRO A 309 -9.87 -15.41 -5.87
N ARG A 310 -9.01 -14.52 -6.38
CA ARG A 310 -7.62 -14.44 -5.93
C ARG A 310 -7.53 -13.94 -4.49
N LEU A 311 -8.33 -12.98 -4.07
CA LEU A 311 -8.28 -12.38 -2.73
C LEU A 311 -8.83 -13.32 -1.65
N TRP A 312 -9.97 -13.94 -1.92
CA TRP A 312 -10.72 -14.72 -0.94
C TRP A 312 -10.74 -16.21 -1.27
N PRO A 313 -10.50 -17.10 -0.28
CA PRO A 313 -10.38 -16.83 1.16
C PRO A 313 -8.92 -16.61 1.64
N ARG A 314 -7.93 -16.54 0.74
CA ARG A 314 -6.50 -16.47 1.12
C ARG A 314 -6.19 -15.33 2.10
N ALA A 315 -6.74 -14.12 1.87
CA ALA A 315 -6.58 -13.01 2.79
C ALA A 315 -7.18 -13.27 4.19
N CYS A 316 -8.21 -14.11 4.33
CA CYS A 316 -8.75 -14.45 5.66
C CYS A 316 -7.75 -15.25 6.53
N ALA A 317 -6.72 -15.86 5.95
CA ALA A 317 -5.66 -16.51 6.72
C ALA A 317 -4.84 -15.49 7.54
N ALA A 318 -4.35 -14.44 6.88
CA ALA A 318 -3.67 -13.32 7.55
C ALA A 318 -4.62 -12.54 8.45
N ALA A 319 -5.90 -12.46 8.08
CA ALA A 319 -6.93 -11.83 8.91
C ALA A 319 -7.05 -12.49 10.29
N GLU A 320 -7.12 -13.82 10.33
CA GLU A 320 -7.20 -14.56 11.58
C GLU A 320 -5.90 -14.44 12.38
N ARG A 321 -4.74 -14.44 11.70
CA ARG A 321 -3.43 -14.23 12.32
C ARG A 321 -3.33 -12.88 13.04
N LEU A 322 -3.81 -11.81 12.41
CA LEU A 322 -3.73 -10.45 12.95
C LEU A 322 -4.75 -10.17 14.06
N TRP A 323 -5.83 -10.96 14.13
CA TRP A 323 -6.92 -10.76 15.09
C TRP A 323 -6.83 -11.70 16.30
N SER A 324 -6.62 -12.99 16.05
CA SER A 324 -6.73 -14.03 17.06
C SER A 324 -5.50 -14.10 17.95
N ASP A 325 -5.66 -14.77 19.08
CA ASP A 325 -4.53 -15.10 19.94
C ASP A 325 -3.50 -15.97 19.20
N GLU A 326 -2.22 -15.72 19.45
CA GLU A 326 -1.10 -16.43 18.83
C GLU A 326 -1.19 -17.94 19.10
N GLU A 327 -1.55 -18.34 20.33
CA GLU A 327 -1.65 -19.75 20.72
C GLU A 327 -2.72 -20.49 19.90
N LYS A 328 -3.77 -19.78 19.46
CA LYS A 328 -4.89 -20.35 18.69
C LYS A 328 -4.60 -20.46 17.20
N THR A 329 -3.54 -19.81 16.74
CA THR A 329 -3.21 -19.70 15.33
C THR A 329 -1.93 -20.47 14.97
N MET A 330 -1.39 -21.30 15.88
CA MET A 330 -0.18 -22.11 15.66
C MET A 330 -0.35 -23.25 14.65
N ASN A 331 -1.57 -23.74 14.41
CA ASN A 331 -1.82 -24.93 13.59
C ASN A 331 -2.84 -24.66 12.48
N ALA A 332 -2.39 -24.73 11.22
CA ALA A 332 -3.23 -24.53 10.04
C ALA A 332 -4.25 -25.66 9.81
N ASP A 333 -3.99 -26.90 10.23
CA ASP A 333 -4.94 -28.01 10.08
C ASP A 333 -6.19 -27.81 10.95
N LEU A 334 -6.03 -27.17 12.12
CA LEU A 334 -7.15 -26.77 12.97
C LEU A 334 -7.92 -25.56 12.40
N ALA A 335 -7.31 -24.83 11.46
CA ALA A 335 -7.93 -23.70 10.78
C ALA A 335 -8.75 -24.13 9.56
N PHE A 336 -8.28 -25.14 8.83
CA PHE A 336 -8.86 -25.57 7.56
C PHE A 336 -10.39 -25.78 7.61
N PRO A 337 -10.97 -26.56 8.55
CA PRO A 337 -12.42 -26.79 8.57
C PRO A 337 -13.24 -25.51 8.81
N ARG A 338 -12.69 -24.56 9.56
CA ARG A 338 -13.34 -23.28 9.86
C ARG A 338 -13.26 -22.34 8.65
N LEU A 339 -12.11 -22.29 8.00
CA LEU A 339 -11.90 -21.47 6.80
C LEU A 339 -12.72 -22.00 5.62
N GLU A 340 -12.84 -23.31 5.45
CA GLU A 340 -13.69 -23.95 4.44
C GLU A 340 -15.17 -23.62 4.65
N LYS A 341 -15.67 -23.79 5.89
CA LYS A 341 -17.03 -23.38 6.25
C LYS A 341 -17.26 -21.89 6.01
N PHE A 342 -16.28 -21.05 6.34
CA PHE A 342 -16.36 -19.61 6.13
C PHE A 342 -16.36 -19.24 4.65
N ARG A 343 -15.58 -19.94 3.81
CA ARG A 343 -15.61 -19.80 2.35
C ARG A 343 -17.00 -20.05 1.78
N CYS A 344 -17.70 -21.10 2.23
CA CYS A 344 -19.08 -21.33 1.79
C CYS A 344 -20.04 -20.22 2.23
N GLU A 345 -19.82 -19.61 3.40
CA GLU A 345 -20.59 -18.44 3.84
C GLU A 345 -20.31 -17.19 2.99
N LEU A 346 -19.07 -17.01 2.50
CA LEU A 346 -18.74 -15.96 1.53
C LEU A 346 -19.50 -16.15 0.22
N LEU A 347 -19.52 -17.38 -0.32
CA LEU A 347 -20.30 -17.69 -1.52
C LEU A 347 -21.79 -17.39 -1.33
N ARG A 348 -22.37 -17.80 -0.20
CA ARG A 348 -23.77 -17.53 0.16
C ARG A 348 -24.09 -16.03 0.23
N ARG A 349 -23.07 -15.18 0.46
CA ARG A 349 -23.17 -13.72 0.49
C ARG A 349 -22.87 -13.06 -0.87
N GLY A 350 -22.69 -13.84 -1.93
CA GLY A 350 -22.39 -13.35 -3.27
C GLY A 350 -20.93 -12.94 -3.48
N ILE A 351 -20.01 -13.37 -2.62
CA ILE A 351 -18.58 -13.12 -2.77
C ILE A 351 -17.96 -14.33 -3.47
N GLN A 352 -17.35 -14.10 -4.63
CA GLN A 352 -16.72 -15.14 -5.44
C GLN A 352 -15.37 -15.56 -4.83
N ALA A 353 -15.41 -16.38 -3.78
CA ALA A 353 -14.21 -16.92 -3.13
C ALA A 353 -13.79 -18.27 -3.75
N GLU A 354 -12.50 -18.44 -4.04
CA GLU A 354 -11.95 -19.68 -4.60
C GLU A 354 -12.00 -20.84 -3.57
N PRO A 355 -11.97 -22.11 -4.01
CA PRO A 355 -11.91 -23.25 -3.09
C PRO A 355 -10.52 -23.39 -2.46
N LEU A 356 -10.47 -23.93 -1.23
CA LEU A 356 -9.20 -24.25 -0.55
C LEU A 356 -8.62 -25.60 -1.00
N PHE A 357 -9.49 -26.56 -1.30
CA PHE A 357 -9.15 -27.91 -1.74
C PHE A 357 -10.39 -28.59 -2.36
N VAL A 358 -10.33 -29.90 -2.60
CA VAL A 358 -11.49 -30.68 -3.07
C VAL A 358 -12.62 -30.63 -2.03
N GLY A 359 -13.85 -30.39 -2.50
CA GLY A 359 -15.02 -30.22 -1.64
C GLY A 359 -16.21 -29.62 -2.40
N HIS A 360 -17.27 -29.25 -1.69
CA HIS A 360 -18.43 -28.54 -2.24
C HIS A 360 -19.09 -27.65 -1.19
N CYS A 361 -19.82 -26.63 -1.63
CA CYS A 361 -20.74 -25.87 -0.79
C CYS A 361 -22.18 -26.25 -1.15
N LYS A 362 -23.09 -26.28 -0.16
CA LYS A 362 -24.53 -26.49 -0.43
C LYS A 362 -25.10 -25.43 -1.38
N HIS A 363 -24.56 -24.22 -1.30
CA HIS A 363 -24.84 -23.10 -2.19
C HIS A 363 -23.54 -22.75 -2.91
N GLU A 364 -23.46 -23.07 -4.20
CA GLU A 364 -22.35 -22.63 -5.04
C GLU A 364 -22.58 -21.18 -5.48
N TYR A 365 -21.56 -20.57 -6.10
CA TYR A 365 -21.67 -19.22 -6.62
C TYR A 365 -22.53 -19.22 -7.89
N ASP A 366 -23.71 -18.60 -7.83
CA ASP A 366 -24.68 -18.63 -8.93
C ASP A 366 -24.37 -17.63 -10.06
N GLY A 367 -23.37 -16.73 -9.89
CA GLY A 367 -23.13 -15.61 -10.80
C GLY A 367 -24.28 -14.59 -10.80
N LEU A 368 -24.00 -13.34 -11.16
CA LEU A 368 -25.04 -12.33 -11.47
C LEU A 368 -25.00 -12.01 -12.95
#